data_AF-A0A8S9LH91-F1
#
_entry.id   AF-A0A8S9LH91-F1
#
_cell.length_a   1.000
_cell.length_b   1.000
_cell.length_c   1.000
_cell.angle_alpha   90.00
_cell.angle_beta   90.00
_cell.angle_gamma   90.00
#
_symmetry.space_group_name_H-M   'P 1'
#
loop_
_entity.id
_entity.type
_entity.pdbx_description
1 polymer ?
#
loop_
_entity_poly.entity_id
_entity_poly.type
_entity_poly.pdbx_seq_one_letter_code
_entity_poly.pdbx_strand_id
1 'polypeptide(L)'
;MNAICYVLVRPLSKNTYRKINRVLAETLWLELVWIVDWWAGVKIKVFTDNETFNRMGKEHALVVCNHRSDIDWLVGWILAQRSGCLGRALAVTKKSSKFLPVTGWSMWFSEYLFLERNWVKDESTIKSGLQRLKDFPQPFWLLFVEGTRFTETKLKAAQEYAASSELPIPRNVLIPRTKGFVSTVINMRSFVPVIYDMTVAIPKSSPPPTMLRLFKGQPSVSPNHCCWCHVHVHIKCHSMKDLPESDEAIAQWCIDQFVAKDALLDKHIAADTFSHQQEQNIGRPMKSLAVVLSWACILTLGAMKFLHWSNLFSSWKGMALSALGLGIITLCMHILIRSSQSERSTPAKPNDHHHSESSPQTDVEKEK
;
A
#
# COMPACT_ATOMS: atom_id res chain seq x y z
N MET A 1 -22.13 -3.89 -6.11
CA MET A 1 -21.68 -4.97 -7.02
C MET A 1 -20.85 -6.05 -6.31
N ASN A 2 -19.74 -5.72 -5.63
CA ASN A 2 -18.88 -6.73 -4.98
C ASN A 2 -19.62 -7.70 -4.04
N ALA A 3 -20.53 -7.19 -3.19
CA ALA A 3 -21.34 -8.03 -2.29
C ALA A 3 -22.25 -9.01 -3.04
N ILE A 4 -22.86 -8.56 -4.14
CA ILE A 4 -23.73 -9.40 -4.99
C ILE A 4 -22.89 -10.52 -5.63
N CYS A 5 -21.73 -10.19 -6.21
CA CYS A 5 -20.82 -11.19 -6.76
C CYS A 5 -20.34 -12.17 -5.69
N TYR A 6 -20.08 -11.71 -4.47
CA TYR A 6 -19.65 -12.56 -3.37
C TYR A 6 -20.73 -13.56 -2.94
N VAL A 7 -22.00 -13.14 -2.89
CA VAL A 7 -23.11 -14.02 -2.50
C VAL A 7 -23.51 -14.96 -3.63
N LEU A 8 -23.56 -14.47 -4.87
CA LEU A 8 -24.12 -15.24 -6.00
C LEU A 8 -23.08 -16.04 -6.78
N VAL A 9 -21.87 -15.50 -6.99
CA VAL A 9 -20.86 -16.12 -7.88
C VAL A 9 -19.86 -16.95 -7.09
N ARG A 10 -19.41 -16.46 -5.92
CA ARG A 10 -18.36 -17.13 -5.14
C ARG A 10 -18.72 -18.57 -4.72
N PRO A 11 -19.96 -18.90 -4.29
CA PRO A 11 -20.31 -20.27 -3.95
C PRO A 11 -20.28 -21.23 -5.15
N LEU A 12 -20.55 -20.71 -6.36
CA LEU A 12 -20.54 -21.49 -7.59
C LEU A 12 -19.12 -21.68 -8.13
N SER A 13 -18.31 -20.61 -8.12
CA SER A 13 -16.92 -20.66 -8.56
C SER A 13 -16.10 -19.52 -7.96
N LYS A 14 -15.15 -19.89 -7.09
CA LYS A 14 -14.15 -18.97 -6.52
C LYS A 14 -13.31 -18.28 -7.60
N ASN A 15 -12.92 -19.01 -8.64
CA ASN A 15 -12.10 -18.48 -9.74
C ASN A 15 -12.87 -17.48 -10.60
N THR A 16 -14.14 -17.77 -10.91
CA THR A 16 -15.00 -16.83 -11.65
C THR A 16 -15.24 -15.58 -10.81
N TYR A 17 -15.52 -15.74 -9.51
CA TYR A 17 -15.64 -14.62 -8.58
C TYR A 17 -14.38 -13.73 -8.61
N ARG A 18 -13.18 -14.29 -8.48
CA ARG A 18 -11.92 -13.52 -8.54
C ARG A 18 -11.73 -12.78 -9.87
N LYS A 19 -12.07 -13.44 -10.99
CA LYS A 19 -11.97 -12.84 -12.34
C LYS A 19 -12.94 -11.66 -12.55
N ILE A 20 -14.10 -11.68 -11.90
CA ILE A 20 -15.08 -10.58 -11.94
C ILE A 20 -14.67 -9.49 -10.93
N ASN A 21 -14.39 -9.88 -9.68
CA ASN A 21 -14.05 -8.96 -8.61
C ASN A 21 -12.82 -8.11 -8.95
N ARG A 22 -11.80 -8.66 -9.64
CA ARG A 22 -10.65 -7.86 -10.09
C ARG A 22 -11.05 -6.70 -11.02
N VAL A 23 -12.07 -6.87 -11.87
CA VAL A 23 -12.52 -5.81 -12.79
C VAL A 23 -13.22 -4.72 -11.98
N LEU A 24 -14.08 -5.12 -11.04
CA LEU A 24 -14.76 -4.19 -10.14
C LEU A 24 -13.77 -3.43 -9.25
N ALA A 25 -12.81 -4.14 -8.64
CA ALA A 25 -11.74 -3.54 -7.84
C ALA A 25 -10.89 -2.58 -8.67
N GLU A 26 -10.50 -2.97 -9.89
CA GLU A 26 -9.73 -2.10 -10.79
C GLU A 26 -10.50 -0.82 -11.10
N THR A 27 -11.79 -0.88 -11.42
CA THR A 27 -12.57 0.34 -11.68
C THR A 27 -12.58 1.30 -10.49
N LEU A 28 -12.65 0.78 -9.26
CA LEU A 28 -12.59 1.60 -8.06
C LEU A 28 -11.20 2.21 -7.83
N TRP A 29 -10.14 1.44 -8.07
CA TRP A 29 -8.76 1.91 -7.88
C TRP A 29 -8.33 2.90 -8.96
N LEU A 30 -8.90 2.81 -10.17
CA LEU A 30 -8.63 3.73 -11.27
C LEU A 30 -9.06 5.18 -10.95
N GLU A 31 -10.02 5.39 -10.05
CA GLU A 31 -10.38 6.72 -9.55
C GLU A 31 -9.20 7.40 -8.84
N LEU A 32 -8.47 6.66 -8.00
CA LEU A 32 -7.28 7.19 -7.32
C LEU A 32 -6.09 7.34 -8.27
N VAL A 33 -5.92 6.41 -9.22
CA VAL A 33 -4.92 6.55 -10.28
C VAL A 33 -5.20 7.79 -11.12
N TRP A 34 -6.47 8.09 -11.41
CA TRP A 34 -6.87 9.29 -12.15
C TRP A 34 -6.53 10.57 -11.39
N ILE A 35 -6.74 10.59 -10.07
CA ILE A 35 -6.33 11.73 -9.23
C ILE A 35 -4.84 12.02 -9.42
N VAL A 36 -3.99 10.99 -9.44
CA VAL A 36 -2.55 11.17 -9.56
C VAL A 36 -2.14 11.56 -10.97
N ASP A 37 -2.60 10.82 -11.98
CA ASP A 37 -2.17 10.98 -13.36
C ASP A 37 -2.74 12.24 -14.02
N TRP A 38 -4.05 12.48 -13.86
CA TRP A 38 -4.79 13.46 -14.66
C TRP A 38 -5.13 14.71 -13.87
N TRP A 39 -5.57 14.57 -12.62
CA TRP A 39 -5.97 15.70 -11.79
C TRP A 39 -4.77 16.44 -11.16
N ALA A 40 -3.89 15.73 -10.47
CA ALA A 40 -2.69 16.27 -9.81
C ALA A 40 -1.47 16.32 -10.73
N GLY A 41 -1.45 15.48 -11.77
CA GLY A 41 -0.40 15.48 -12.79
C GLY A 41 0.96 15.02 -12.30
N VAL A 42 1.02 14.20 -11.25
CA VAL A 42 2.29 13.67 -10.72
C VAL A 42 3.02 12.87 -11.80
N LYS A 43 4.33 13.08 -11.90
CA LYS A 43 5.21 12.39 -12.85
C LYS A 43 5.97 11.29 -12.12
N ILE A 44 5.63 10.04 -12.43
CA ILE A 44 6.34 8.88 -11.90
C ILE A 44 7.38 8.44 -12.93
N LYS A 45 8.64 8.39 -12.50
CA LYS A 45 9.76 7.89 -13.29
C LYS A 45 10.22 6.57 -12.70
N VAL A 46 10.38 5.55 -13.53
CA VAL A 46 10.79 4.21 -13.11
C VAL A 46 12.21 3.95 -13.58
N PHE A 47 13.05 3.45 -12.68
CA PHE A 47 14.44 3.14 -12.91
C PHE A 47 14.63 1.65 -12.65
N THR A 48 14.86 0.88 -13.72
CA THR A 48 15.05 -0.56 -13.66
C THR A 48 15.60 -1.08 -14.99
N ASP A 49 16.17 -2.28 -14.98
CA ASP A 49 16.64 -2.93 -16.20
C ASP A 49 15.46 -3.41 -17.08
N ASN A 50 15.74 -3.62 -18.37
CA ASN A 50 14.71 -4.00 -19.34
C ASN A 50 14.09 -5.38 -19.05
N GLU A 51 14.84 -6.31 -18.46
CA GLU A 51 14.32 -7.64 -18.15
C GLU A 51 13.25 -7.54 -17.06
N THR A 52 13.59 -6.89 -15.95
CA THR A 52 12.68 -6.60 -14.85
C THR A 52 11.44 -5.87 -15.36
N PHE A 53 11.61 -4.80 -16.13
CA PHE A 53 10.50 -4.02 -16.67
C PHE A 53 9.53 -4.87 -17.50
N ASN A 54 10.06 -5.71 -18.39
CA ASN A 54 9.24 -6.56 -19.26
C ASN A 54 8.54 -7.71 -18.53
N ARG A 55 8.98 -8.08 -17.32
CA ARG A 55 8.37 -9.15 -16.51
C ARG A 55 7.30 -8.65 -15.55
N MET A 56 7.26 -7.36 -15.26
CA MET A 56 6.29 -6.76 -14.34
C MET A 56 4.84 -7.12 -14.72
N GLY A 57 4.08 -7.62 -13.74
CA GLY A 57 2.67 -7.99 -13.90
C GLY A 57 2.40 -9.34 -14.60
N LYS A 58 3.43 -10.03 -15.10
CA LYS A 58 3.31 -11.33 -15.78
C LYS A 58 3.42 -12.54 -14.85
N GLU A 59 3.92 -12.36 -13.64
CA GLU A 59 4.12 -13.41 -12.63
C GLU A 59 3.54 -12.97 -11.28
N HIS A 60 3.23 -13.93 -10.39
CA HIS A 60 2.92 -13.60 -9.01
C HIS A 60 4.13 -12.94 -8.36
N ALA A 61 3.92 -11.84 -7.62
CA ALA A 61 5.02 -11.11 -7.03
C ALA A 61 4.72 -10.65 -5.60
N LEU A 62 5.73 -10.76 -4.75
CA LEU A 62 5.80 -10.00 -3.50
C LEU A 62 6.47 -8.66 -3.80
N VAL A 63 5.82 -7.54 -3.46
CA VAL A 63 6.36 -6.21 -3.70
C VAL A 63 6.77 -5.61 -2.37
N VAL A 64 8.07 -5.38 -2.17
CA VAL A 64 8.61 -4.77 -0.95
C VAL A 64 8.93 -3.31 -1.24
N CYS A 65 8.49 -2.39 -0.40
CA CYS A 65 8.68 -0.96 -0.63
C CYS A 65 8.99 -0.22 0.67
N ASN A 66 9.87 0.79 0.59
CA ASN A 66 10.05 1.76 1.67
C ASN A 66 8.80 2.66 1.81
N HIS A 67 8.60 3.26 2.98
CA HIS A 67 7.40 4.05 3.29
C HIS A 67 7.74 5.45 3.82
N ARG A 68 8.11 6.36 2.90
CA ARG A 68 8.52 7.74 3.19
C ARG A 68 7.43 8.82 3.08
N SER A 69 6.37 8.58 2.32
CA SER A 69 5.33 9.56 2.02
C SER A 69 3.92 9.03 2.24
N ASP A 70 2.95 9.93 2.32
CA ASP A 70 1.53 9.59 2.48
C ASP A 70 0.97 8.81 1.27
N ILE A 71 1.68 8.81 0.13
CA ILE A 71 1.18 8.27 -1.14
C ILE A 71 1.98 7.07 -1.65
N ASP A 72 2.94 6.52 -0.88
CA ASP A 72 3.79 5.43 -1.40
C ASP A 72 2.98 4.18 -1.80
N TRP A 73 1.92 3.87 -1.05
CA TRP A 73 1.00 2.78 -1.39
C TRP A 73 0.28 3.04 -2.73
N LEU A 74 0.03 4.31 -3.07
CA LEU A 74 -0.58 4.71 -4.32
C LEU A 74 0.41 4.63 -5.49
N VAL A 75 1.70 4.89 -5.25
CA VAL A 75 2.78 4.63 -6.22
C VAL A 75 2.78 3.16 -6.62
N GLY A 76 2.68 2.24 -5.65
CA GLY A 76 2.56 0.80 -5.92
C GLY A 76 1.34 0.45 -6.78
N TRP A 77 0.19 1.09 -6.55
CA TRP A 77 -1.01 0.90 -7.39
C TRP A 77 -0.83 1.45 -8.80
N ILE A 78 -0.17 2.60 -8.97
CA ILE A 78 0.10 3.15 -10.31
C ILE A 78 1.01 2.20 -11.08
N LEU A 79 2.07 1.69 -10.46
CA LEU A 79 2.93 0.69 -11.09
C LEU A 79 2.18 -0.60 -11.42
N ALA A 80 1.29 -1.07 -10.55
CA ALA A 80 0.42 -2.20 -10.83
C ALA A 80 -0.53 -1.92 -12.01
N GLN A 81 -1.01 -0.67 -12.16
CA GLN A 81 -1.82 -0.25 -13.30
C GLN A 81 -1.03 -0.28 -14.60
N ARG A 82 0.21 0.20 -14.59
CA ARG A 82 1.11 0.14 -15.76
C ARG A 82 1.52 -1.27 -16.13
N SER A 83 1.55 -2.16 -15.14
CA SER A 83 1.85 -3.58 -15.31
C SER A 83 0.61 -4.44 -15.63
N GLY A 84 -0.59 -3.83 -15.74
CA GLY A 84 -1.82 -4.55 -16.05
C GLY A 84 -2.36 -5.44 -14.92
N CYS A 85 -1.94 -5.23 -13.67
CA CYS A 85 -2.33 -6.03 -12.51
C CYS A 85 -3.03 -5.25 -11.39
N LEU A 86 -3.43 -3.98 -11.58
CA LEU A 86 -4.09 -3.16 -10.55
C LEU A 86 -5.26 -3.84 -9.83
N GLY A 87 -6.20 -4.44 -10.56
CA GLY A 87 -7.33 -5.18 -9.95
C GLY A 87 -6.94 -6.44 -9.16
N ARG A 88 -5.66 -6.84 -9.25
CA ARG A 88 -5.03 -7.98 -8.59
C ARG A 88 -3.87 -7.52 -7.69
N ALA A 89 -3.76 -6.22 -7.42
CA ALA A 89 -2.83 -5.68 -6.44
C ALA A 89 -3.48 -5.76 -5.06
N LEU A 90 -2.92 -6.60 -4.20
CA LEU A 90 -3.36 -6.83 -2.83
C LEU A 90 -2.37 -6.14 -1.89
N ALA A 91 -2.80 -5.85 -0.66
CA ALA A 91 -1.89 -5.31 0.35
C ALA A 91 -2.13 -5.95 1.72
N VAL A 92 -1.07 -5.94 2.52
CA VAL A 92 -1.16 -6.17 3.96
C VAL A 92 -1.50 -4.84 4.64
N THR A 93 -2.66 -4.74 5.27
CA THR A 93 -3.18 -3.50 5.85
C THR A 93 -3.67 -3.68 7.29
N LYS A 94 -3.89 -2.57 7.99
CA LYS A 94 -4.42 -2.58 9.36
C LYS A 94 -5.88 -3.04 9.35
N LYS A 95 -6.27 -3.89 10.31
CA LYS A 95 -7.65 -4.41 10.43
C LYS A 95 -8.70 -3.31 10.52
N SER A 96 -8.38 -2.17 11.15
CA SER A 96 -9.28 -1.01 11.19
C SER A 96 -9.63 -0.45 9.81
N SER A 97 -8.75 -0.60 8.81
CA SER A 97 -8.99 -0.13 7.43
C SER A 97 -10.15 -0.87 6.76
N LYS A 98 -10.52 -2.08 7.23
CA LYS A 98 -11.69 -2.83 6.75
C LYS A 98 -13.00 -2.04 6.95
N PHE A 99 -13.07 -1.17 7.94
CA PHE A 99 -14.28 -0.42 8.29
C PHE A 99 -14.42 0.90 7.52
N LEU A 100 -13.47 1.23 6.63
CA LEU A 100 -13.62 2.37 5.74
C LEU A 100 -14.74 2.10 4.74
N PRO A 101 -15.76 2.98 4.64
CA PRO A 101 -16.84 2.80 3.68
C PRO A 101 -16.31 2.70 2.25
N VAL A 102 -16.92 1.82 1.46
CA VAL A 102 -16.56 1.52 0.05
C VAL A 102 -15.17 0.88 -0.09
N THR A 103 -14.10 1.58 0.29
CA THR A 103 -12.71 1.15 0.10
C THR A 103 -12.36 -0.06 0.96
N GLY A 104 -12.64 -0.02 2.27
CA GLY A 104 -12.36 -1.11 3.20
C GLY A 104 -13.14 -2.37 2.86
N TRP A 105 -14.39 -2.22 2.42
CA TRP A 105 -15.23 -3.32 1.96
C TRP A 105 -14.71 -3.89 0.63
N SER A 106 -14.34 -3.04 -0.32
CA SER A 106 -13.76 -3.48 -1.58
C SER A 106 -12.44 -4.24 -1.38
N MET A 107 -11.58 -3.76 -0.48
CA MET A 107 -10.36 -4.48 -0.07
C MET A 107 -10.70 -5.85 0.56
N TRP A 108 -11.75 -5.92 1.39
CA TRP A 108 -12.20 -7.18 1.97
C TRP A 108 -12.71 -8.18 0.93
N PHE A 109 -13.54 -7.73 -0.01
CA PHE A 109 -14.00 -8.55 -1.13
C PHE A 109 -12.85 -8.99 -2.06
N SER A 110 -11.80 -8.16 -2.14
CA SER A 110 -10.59 -8.44 -2.92
C SER A 110 -9.56 -9.31 -2.18
N GLU A 111 -9.92 -9.87 -1.02
CA GLU A 111 -9.05 -10.79 -0.25
C GLU A 111 -7.75 -10.14 0.28
N TYR A 112 -7.77 -8.84 0.59
CA TYR A 112 -6.65 -8.18 1.29
C TYR A 112 -6.39 -8.82 2.66
N LEU A 113 -5.14 -8.70 3.13
CA LEU A 113 -4.73 -9.20 4.44
C LEU A 113 -4.87 -8.10 5.49
N PHE A 114 -5.72 -8.33 6.49
CA PHE A 114 -6.02 -7.37 7.55
C PHE A 114 -5.40 -7.82 8.87
N LEU A 115 -4.45 -7.04 9.41
CA LEU A 115 -3.69 -7.37 10.61
C LEU A 115 -4.07 -6.51 11.82
N GLU A 116 -4.09 -7.11 13.00
CA GLU A 116 -4.38 -6.48 14.30
C GLU A 116 -3.19 -5.71 14.88
N ARG A 117 -1.99 -5.86 14.31
CA ARG A 117 -0.71 -5.38 14.88
C ARG A 117 -0.35 -6.11 16.17
N ASN A 118 -0.73 -7.39 16.25
CA ASN A 118 -0.41 -8.29 17.33
C ASN A 118 0.02 -9.64 16.74
N TRP A 119 1.29 -9.99 16.92
CA TRP A 119 1.89 -11.19 16.30
C TRP A 119 1.13 -12.48 16.61
N VAL A 120 0.73 -12.68 17.88
CA VAL A 120 0.05 -13.91 18.35
C VAL A 120 -1.21 -14.19 17.54
N LYS A 121 -1.93 -13.14 17.13
CA LYS A 121 -3.13 -13.26 16.28
C LYS A 121 -2.81 -13.21 14.80
N ASP A 122 -1.86 -12.36 14.43
CA ASP A 122 -1.56 -12.04 13.04
C ASP A 122 -0.85 -13.19 12.32
N GLU A 123 -0.06 -14.01 13.01
CA GLU A 123 0.65 -15.14 12.41
C GLU A 123 -0.29 -16.11 11.69
N SER A 124 -1.35 -16.56 12.38
CA SER A 124 -2.36 -17.45 11.79
C SER A 124 -3.16 -16.76 10.66
N THR A 125 -3.38 -15.45 10.79
CA THR A 125 -4.09 -14.64 9.79
C THR A 125 -3.26 -14.50 8.51
N ILE A 126 -1.95 -14.26 8.63
CA ILE A 126 -1.00 -14.20 7.53
C ILE A 126 -0.93 -15.57 6.86
N LYS A 127 -0.68 -16.64 7.62
CA LYS A 127 -0.58 -18.00 7.10
C LYS A 127 -1.84 -18.39 6.31
N SER A 128 -3.01 -18.34 6.94
CA SER A 128 -4.27 -18.71 6.27
C SER A 128 -4.59 -17.79 5.09
N GLY A 129 -4.26 -16.52 5.19
CA GLY A 129 -4.48 -15.52 4.15
C GLY A 129 -3.66 -15.75 2.89
N LEU A 130 -2.36 -16.03 3.07
CA LEU A 130 -1.45 -16.31 1.97
C LEU A 130 -1.74 -17.65 1.31
N GLN A 131 -2.06 -18.69 2.09
CA GLN A 131 -2.44 -19.99 1.53
C GLN A 131 -3.70 -19.90 0.65
N ARG A 132 -4.64 -18.99 0.97
CA ARG A 132 -5.80 -18.73 0.09
C ARG A 132 -5.42 -18.14 -1.26
N LEU A 133 -4.23 -17.56 -1.43
CA LEU A 133 -3.78 -16.99 -2.70
C LEU A 133 -3.06 -18.00 -3.61
N LYS A 134 -2.80 -19.21 -3.13
CA LYS A 134 -2.11 -20.26 -3.91
C LYS A 134 -2.85 -20.65 -5.19
N ASP A 135 -4.18 -20.64 -5.14
CA ASP A 135 -5.08 -20.95 -6.27
C ASP A 135 -5.57 -19.68 -7.00
N PHE A 136 -4.87 -18.55 -6.86
CA PHE A 136 -5.28 -17.32 -7.53
C PHE A 136 -5.10 -17.48 -9.05
N PRO A 137 -6.14 -17.28 -9.88
CA PRO A 137 -6.15 -17.76 -11.26
C PRO A 137 -5.20 -17.00 -12.21
N GLN A 138 -4.54 -15.94 -11.74
CA GLN A 138 -3.74 -15.01 -12.55
C GLN A 138 -2.66 -14.31 -11.71
N PRO A 139 -1.58 -13.81 -12.33
CA PRO A 139 -0.55 -13.02 -11.65
C PRO A 139 -1.12 -11.94 -10.73
N PHE A 140 -0.66 -11.85 -9.50
CA PHE A 140 -1.09 -10.84 -8.53
C PHE A 140 0.13 -10.23 -7.88
N TRP A 141 -0.01 -9.02 -7.34
CA TRP A 141 1.02 -8.39 -6.53
C TRP A 141 0.55 -8.30 -5.09
N LEU A 142 1.38 -8.74 -4.14
CA LEU A 142 1.15 -8.47 -2.72
C LEU A 142 2.09 -7.36 -2.27
N LEU A 143 1.54 -6.19 -1.97
CA LEU A 143 2.29 -5.04 -1.50
C LEU A 143 2.58 -5.19 0.00
N PHE A 144 3.87 -5.21 0.31
CA PHE A 144 4.44 -5.22 1.64
C PHE A 144 5.25 -3.93 1.84
N VAL A 145 4.64 -2.97 2.52
CA VAL A 145 5.31 -1.71 2.88
C VAL A 145 6.06 -1.88 4.20
N GLU A 146 7.03 -1.00 4.45
CA GLU A 146 7.93 -0.86 5.63
C GLU A 146 7.27 -0.86 7.03
N GLY A 147 6.02 -1.30 7.18
CA GLY A 147 5.38 -1.61 8.46
C GLY A 147 4.89 -0.37 9.21
N THR A 148 5.47 0.80 8.98
CA THR A 148 5.06 2.09 9.55
C THR A 148 5.50 3.26 8.66
N ARG A 149 4.79 4.39 8.76
CA ARG A 149 5.17 5.64 8.08
C ARG A 149 6.47 6.19 8.66
N PHE A 150 7.38 6.63 7.81
CA PHE A 150 8.58 7.39 8.18
C PHE A 150 8.20 8.74 8.80
N THR A 151 8.79 9.03 9.95
CA THR A 151 8.73 10.35 10.61
C THR A 151 10.08 10.61 11.26
N GLU A 152 10.48 11.88 11.40
CA GLU A 152 11.75 12.25 12.03
C GLU A 152 11.90 11.63 13.44
N THR A 153 10.82 11.61 14.20
CA THR A 153 10.75 11.00 15.54
C THR A 153 11.01 9.50 15.52
N LYS A 154 10.48 8.79 14.51
CA LYS A 154 10.69 7.33 14.37
C LYS A 154 12.08 7.03 13.82
N LEU A 155 12.62 7.90 12.96
CA LEU A 155 13.99 7.76 12.50
C LEU A 155 14.96 7.87 13.68
N LYS A 156 14.82 8.90 14.53
CA LYS A 156 15.65 9.04 15.74
C LYS A 156 15.57 7.81 16.65
N ALA A 157 14.36 7.33 16.93
CA ALA A 157 14.18 6.11 17.71
C ALA A 157 14.80 4.87 17.05
N ALA A 158 14.75 4.77 15.72
CA ALA A 158 15.40 3.69 14.97
C ALA A 158 16.93 3.80 15.03
N GLN A 159 17.49 5.02 14.98
CA GLN A 159 18.92 5.27 15.10
C GLN A 159 19.46 4.92 16.49
N GLU A 160 18.72 5.30 17.55
CA GLU A 160 19.03 4.93 18.93
C GLU A 160 19.03 3.42 19.11
N TYR A 161 18.01 2.72 18.59
CA TYR A 161 17.94 1.26 18.63
C TYR A 161 19.05 0.59 17.81
N ALA A 162 19.40 1.12 16.63
CA ALA A 162 20.51 0.61 15.83
C ALA A 162 21.84 0.73 16.57
N ALA A 163 22.08 1.87 17.21
CA ALA A 163 23.30 2.10 17.99
C ALA A 163 23.42 1.16 19.20
N SER A 164 22.30 0.83 19.87
CA SER A 164 22.31 -0.10 21.01
C SER A 164 22.33 -1.58 20.62
N SER A 165 21.94 -1.92 19.39
CA SER A 165 21.83 -3.30 18.90
C SER A 165 22.89 -3.67 17.85
N GLU A 166 23.93 -2.83 17.70
CA GLU A 166 25.03 -3.01 16.73
C GLU A 166 24.55 -3.18 15.27
N LEU A 167 23.41 -2.57 14.92
CA LEU A 167 22.88 -2.57 13.56
C LEU A 167 23.39 -1.33 12.80
N PRO A 168 23.46 -1.39 11.45
CA PRO A 168 23.71 -0.21 10.64
C PRO A 168 22.70 0.90 10.94
N ILE A 169 23.22 2.08 11.30
CA ILE A 169 22.40 3.24 11.68
C ILE A 169 21.74 3.81 10.42
N PRO A 170 20.39 3.76 10.31
CA PRO A 170 19.73 4.21 9.09
C PRO A 170 19.64 5.74 9.03
N ARG A 171 19.62 6.29 7.81
CA ARG A 171 19.56 7.75 7.56
C ARG A 171 18.29 8.19 6.86
N ASN A 172 17.76 7.34 5.99
CA ASN A 172 16.70 7.63 5.03
C ASN A 172 15.51 6.67 5.12
N VAL A 173 15.68 5.50 5.73
CA VAL A 173 14.64 4.50 6.01
C VAL A 173 14.55 4.19 7.51
N LEU A 174 13.58 3.39 7.92
CA LEU A 174 13.47 2.78 9.24
C LEU A 174 13.95 1.32 9.19
N ILE A 175 14.22 0.76 10.36
CA ILE A 175 14.57 -0.65 10.51
C ILE A 175 13.31 -1.50 10.27
N PRO A 176 13.34 -2.43 9.30
CA PRO A 176 12.16 -3.21 8.94
C PRO A 176 11.79 -4.19 10.05
N ARG A 177 10.48 -4.39 10.26
CA ARG A 177 9.99 -5.49 11.10
C ARG A 177 9.92 -6.77 10.28
N THR A 178 10.81 -7.71 10.59
CA THR A 178 11.05 -8.89 9.75
C THR A 178 10.05 -10.02 9.95
N LYS A 179 9.45 -10.20 11.13
CA LYS A 179 8.53 -11.34 11.42
C LYS A 179 7.43 -11.54 10.38
N GLY A 180 6.76 -10.45 9.99
CA GLY A 180 5.71 -10.50 8.96
C GLY A 180 6.25 -10.85 7.57
N PHE A 181 7.44 -10.34 7.24
CA PHE A 181 8.11 -10.64 5.98
C PHE A 181 8.57 -12.10 5.91
N VAL A 182 9.21 -12.60 6.97
CA VAL A 182 9.64 -14.01 7.11
C VAL A 182 8.46 -14.95 6.91
N SER A 183 7.37 -14.75 7.67
CA SER A 183 6.15 -15.56 7.51
C SER A 183 5.55 -15.46 6.10
N THR A 184 5.65 -14.29 5.46
CA THR A 184 5.18 -14.09 4.10
C THR A 184 5.99 -14.91 3.10
N VAL A 185 7.33 -14.83 3.17
CA VAL A 185 8.25 -15.60 2.32
C VAL A 185 8.00 -17.09 2.48
N ILE A 186 7.98 -17.61 3.71
CA ILE A 186 7.78 -19.04 4.00
C ILE A 186 6.47 -19.55 3.37
N ASN A 187 5.38 -18.78 3.51
CA ASN A 187 4.07 -19.21 3.02
C ASN A 187 3.89 -19.03 1.51
N MET A 188 4.64 -18.13 0.85
CA MET A 188 4.49 -17.81 -0.56
C MET A 188 5.54 -18.47 -1.47
N ARG A 189 6.69 -18.92 -0.92
CA ARG A 189 7.83 -19.45 -1.67
C ARG A 189 7.45 -20.53 -2.70
N SER A 190 6.45 -21.35 -2.39
CA SER A 190 6.01 -22.44 -3.27
C SER A 190 5.25 -22.01 -4.54
N PHE A 191 4.74 -20.77 -4.62
CA PHE A 191 3.90 -20.33 -5.75
C PHE A 191 4.13 -18.89 -6.22
N VAL A 192 4.94 -18.11 -5.51
CA VAL A 192 5.33 -16.75 -5.90
C VAL A 192 6.80 -16.75 -6.30
N PRO A 193 7.14 -16.63 -7.61
CA PRO A 193 8.51 -16.79 -8.08
C PRO A 193 9.40 -15.57 -7.86
N VAL A 194 8.84 -14.36 -7.69
CA VAL A 194 9.63 -13.12 -7.68
C VAL A 194 9.28 -12.18 -6.54
N ILE A 195 10.29 -11.41 -6.12
CA ILE A 195 10.19 -10.28 -5.22
C ILE A 195 10.61 -9.02 -5.99
N TYR A 196 9.71 -8.05 -6.11
CA TYR A 196 10.06 -6.71 -6.60
C TYR A 196 10.41 -5.84 -5.41
N ASP A 197 11.69 -5.49 -5.31
CA ASP A 197 12.20 -4.60 -4.30
C ASP A 197 12.20 -3.15 -4.82
N MET A 198 11.29 -2.34 -4.32
CA MET A 198 11.01 -0.98 -4.79
C MET A 198 11.57 0.07 -3.83
N THR A 199 12.28 1.06 -4.36
CA THR A 199 12.76 2.21 -3.60
C THR A 199 12.14 3.47 -4.16
N VAL A 200 11.19 4.03 -3.42
CA VAL A 200 10.50 5.28 -3.75
C VAL A 200 11.28 6.45 -3.17
N ALA A 201 11.60 7.41 -4.03
CA ALA A 201 12.30 8.64 -3.69
C ALA A 201 11.60 9.86 -4.31
N ILE A 202 11.68 10.99 -3.62
CA ILE A 202 11.16 12.28 -4.11
C ILE A 202 12.38 13.17 -4.33
N PRO A 203 12.61 13.67 -5.56
CA PRO A 203 13.67 14.64 -5.84
C PRO A 203 13.56 15.86 -4.94
N LYS A 204 14.69 16.40 -4.48
CA LYS A 204 14.75 17.66 -3.71
C LYS A 204 14.22 18.84 -4.51
N SER A 205 14.37 18.79 -5.83
CA SER A 205 13.82 19.79 -6.75
C SER A 205 12.29 19.73 -6.86
N SER A 206 11.66 18.65 -6.37
CA SER A 206 10.23 18.43 -6.45
C SER A 206 9.53 18.67 -5.11
N PRO A 207 8.34 19.30 -5.11
CA PRO A 207 7.50 19.31 -3.92
C PRO A 207 7.09 17.88 -3.52
N PRO A 208 6.97 17.58 -2.20
CA PRO A 208 6.51 16.28 -1.76
C PRO A 208 5.03 16.06 -2.14
N PRO A 209 4.68 14.87 -2.65
CA PRO A 209 3.32 14.53 -2.97
C PRO A 209 2.56 14.18 -1.68
N THR A 210 1.85 15.17 -1.13
CA THR A 210 0.93 14.96 0.00
C THR A 210 -0.48 14.70 -0.51
N MET A 211 -1.31 13.99 0.27
CA MET A 211 -2.72 13.79 -0.07
C MET A 211 -3.45 15.11 -0.32
N LEU A 212 -3.16 16.14 0.49
CA LEU A 212 -3.73 17.48 0.31
C LEU A 212 -3.34 18.09 -1.04
N ARG A 213 -2.07 17.94 -1.44
CA ARG A 213 -1.59 18.46 -2.73
C ARG A 213 -2.22 17.69 -3.90
N LEU A 214 -2.38 16.37 -3.78
CA LEU A 214 -3.09 15.57 -4.78
C LEU A 214 -4.53 16.07 -4.97
N PHE A 215 -5.27 16.31 -3.89
CA PHE A 215 -6.66 16.79 -4.00
C PHE A 215 -6.77 18.24 -4.49
N LYS A 216 -5.80 19.10 -4.21
CA LYS A 216 -5.75 20.46 -4.77
C LYS A 216 -5.59 20.48 -6.30
N GLY A 217 -5.10 19.38 -6.88
CA GLY A 217 -4.89 19.26 -8.32
C GLY A 217 -3.64 20.00 -8.80
N GLN A 218 -3.47 20.03 -10.13
CA GLN A 218 -2.38 20.76 -10.77
C GLN A 218 -2.45 22.25 -10.40
N PRO A 219 -1.35 22.87 -9.92
CA PRO A 219 -1.32 24.33 -9.79
C PRO A 219 -1.54 24.96 -11.17
N SER A 220 -2.41 25.97 -11.26
CA SER A 220 -2.58 26.75 -12.50
C SER A 220 -1.21 27.19 -13.00
N VAL A 221 -0.85 26.69 -14.17
CA VAL A 221 0.46 26.81 -14.79
C VAL A 221 0.84 28.28 -14.90
N SER A 222 1.80 28.72 -14.09
CA SER A 222 2.64 29.86 -14.48
C SER A 222 3.72 29.31 -15.42
N PRO A 223 3.92 29.89 -16.62
CA PRO A 223 4.87 29.38 -17.62
C PRO A 223 6.31 29.23 -17.10
N ASN A 224 6.64 29.91 -16.00
CA ASN A 224 7.99 30.04 -15.47
C ASN A 224 8.19 29.28 -14.13
N HIS A 225 7.20 28.50 -13.67
CA HIS A 225 7.30 27.73 -12.42
C HIS A 225 6.65 26.35 -12.57
N CYS A 226 7.43 25.37 -13.02
CA CYS A 226 7.02 23.97 -13.11
C CYS A 226 6.95 23.36 -11.70
N CYS A 227 5.81 23.47 -11.01
CA CYS A 227 5.57 22.85 -9.71
C CYS A 227 4.98 21.43 -9.83
N TRP A 228 5.51 20.62 -10.75
CA TRP A 228 5.08 19.23 -10.91
C TRP A 228 5.67 18.39 -9.78
N CYS A 229 4.86 17.51 -9.18
CA CYS A 229 5.38 16.51 -8.25
C CYS A 229 6.03 15.38 -9.06
N HIS A 230 7.32 15.16 -8.84
CA HIS A 230 8.06 14.03 -9.39
C HIS A 230 8.26 12.97 -8.30
N VAL A 231 8.07 11.71 -8.68
CA VAL A 231 8.37 10.55 -7.84
C VAL A 231 9.25 9.62 -8.66
N HIS A 232 10.41 9.28 -8.13
CA HIS A 232 11.33 8.33 -8.75
C HIS A 232 11.18 6.99 -8.03
N VAL A 233 11.05 5.92 -8.81
CA VAL A 233 10.96 4.56 -8.27
C VAL A 233 12.06 3.72 -8.88
N HIS A 234 12.98 3.28 -8.05
CA HIS A 234 13.94 2.25 -8.40
C HIS A 234 13.33 0.87 -8.14
N ILE A 235 13.48 -0.07 -9.07
CA ILE A 235 12.96 -1.43 -8.94
C ILE A 235 14.08 -2.44 -9.20
N LYS A 236 14.29 -3.35 -8.26
CA LYS A 236 15.14 -4.53 -8.42
C LYS A 236 14.31 -5.81 -8.31
N CYS A 237 14.48 -6.73 -9.25
CA CYS A 237 13.85 -8.04 -9.20
C CYS A 237 14.76 -9.04 -8.48
N HIS A 238 14.19 -9.83 -7.57
CA HIS A 238 14.85 -10.96 -6.92
C HIS A 238 14.05 -12.23 -7.16
N SER A 239 14.73 -13.34 -7.42
CA SER A 239 14.12 -14.67 -7.45
C SER A 239 13.80 -15.11 -6.02
N MET A 240 12.56 -15.57 -5.79
CA MET A 240 12.14 -16.12 -4.50
C MET A 240 12.93 -17.37 -4.12
N LYS A 241 13.45 -18.10 -5.12
CA LYS A 241 14.26 -19.32 -4.92
C LYS A 241 15.66 -19.00 -4.38
N ASP A 242 16.13 -17.77 -4.55
CA ASP A 242 17.48 -17.36 -4.18
C ASP A 242 17.53 -16.87 -2.72
N LEU A 243 16.36 -16.73 -2.08
CA LEU A 243 16.29 -16.34 -0.67
C LEU A 243 16.74 -17.51 0.23
N PRO A 244 17.40 -17.22 1.37
CA PRO A 244 17.73 -18.24 2.37
C PRO A 244 16.53 -19.04 2.87
N GLU A 245 16.75 -20.22 3.42
CA GLU A 245 15.67 -21.09 3.92
C GLU A 245 15.33 -20.86 5.40
N SER A 246 16.28 -20.45 6.25
CA SER A 246 16.01 -20.23 7.67
C SER A 246 15.37 -18.88 7.95
N ASP A 247 14.53 -18.84 8.99
CA ASP A 247 13.80 -17.65 9.43
C ASP A 247 14.75 -16.47 9.74
N GLU A 248 15.87 -16.74 10.42
CA GLU A 248 16.88 -15.75 10.77
C GLU A 248 17.57 -15.19 9.53
N ALA A 249 17.89 -16.04 8.55
CA ALA A 249 18.56 -15.61 7.33
C ALA A 249 17.61 -14.86 6.39
N ILE A 250 16.33 -15.20 6.35
CA ILE A 250 15.30 -14.42 5.64
C ILE A 250 15.12 -13.05 6.31
N ALA A 251 15.14 -13.00 7.65
CA ALA A 251 15.08 -11.75 8.39
C ALA A 251 16.30 -10.88 8.08
N GLN A 252 17.51 -11.46 8.08
CA GLN A 252 18.74 -10.75 7.73
C GLN A 252 18.69 -10.24 6.29
N TRP A 253 18.26 -11.06 5.33
CA TRP A 253 18.06 -10.63 3.95
C TRP A 253 17.16 -9.39 3.86
N CYS A 254 16.05 -9.37 4.61
CA CYS A 254 15.17 -8.20 4.65
C CYS A 254 15.89 -6.96 5.19
N ILE A 255 16.66 -7.09 6.26
CA ILE A 255 17.47 -5.99 6.82
C ILE A 255 18.48 -5.48 5.78
N ASP A 256 19.21 -6.38 5.12
CA ASP A 256 20.23 -6.05 4.12
C ASP A 256 19.63 -5.28 2.94
N GLN A 257 18.43 -5.67 2.49
CA GLN A 257 17.71 -4.92 1.46
C GLN A 257 17.38 -3.50 1.91
N PHE A 258 16.96 -3.29 3.16
CA PHE A 258 16.70 -1.95 3.69
C PHE A 258 17.98 -1.12 3.87
N VAL A 259 19.10 -1.74 4.24
CA VAL A 259 20.42 -1.08 4.25
C VAL A 259 20.83 -0.64 2.84
N ALA A 260 20.63 -1.51 1.84
CA ALA A 260 20.90 -1.17 0.44
C ALA A 260 20.00 -0.03 -0.06
N LYS A 261 18.72 0.00 0.34
CA LYS A 261 17.80 1.12 0.07
C LYS A 261 18.28 2.42 0.69
N ASP A 262 18.75 2.38 1.93
CA ASP A 262 19.24 3.54 2.65
C ASP A 262 20.41 4.21 1.90
N ALA A 263 21.40 3.40 1.50
CA ALA A 263 22.55 3.84 0.72
C ALA A 263 22.15 4.32 -0.69
N LEU A 264 21.15 3.68 -1.31
CA LEU A 264 20.63 4.11 -2.61
C LEU A 264 19.91 5.47 -2.50
N LEU A 265 19.17 5.70 -1.43
CA LEU A 265 18.53 6.98 -1.15
C LEU A 265 19.55 8.09 -0.88
N ASP A 266 20.66 7.80 -0.19
CA ASP A 266 21.76 8.78 -0.04
C ASP A 266 22.32 9.23 -1.40
N LYS A 267 22.53 8.28 -2.33
CA LYS A 267 22.96 8.59 -3.70
C LYS A 267 21.93 9.42 -4.45
N HIS A 268 20.64 9.07 -4.34
CA HIS A 268 19.55 9.83 -4.96
C HIS A 268 19.45 11.24 -4.38
N ILE A 269 19.61 11.41 -3.07
CA ILE A 269 19.61 12.72 -2.39
C ILE A 269 20.75 13.61 -2.89
N ALA A 270 21.90 13.04 -3.23
CA ALA A 270 23.04 13.77 -3.79
C ALA A 270 22.85 14.12 -5.28
N ALA A 271 22.33 13.18 -6.08
CA ALA A 271 22.25 13.32 -7.53
C ALA A 271 20.88 13.78 -8.07
N ASP A 272 19.87 13.87 -7.21
CA ASP A 272 18.46 14.15 -7.52
C ASP A 272 17.78 13.13 -8.47
N THR A 273 18.46 12.01 -8.74
CA THR A 273 18.01 10.94 -9.63
C THR A 273 18.73 9.63 -9.32
N PHE A 274 18.30 8.54 -9.93
CA PHE A 274 19.00 7.25 -9.87
C PHE A 274 19.97 7.13 -11.07
N SER A 275 21.06 7.90 -11.05
CA SER A 275 21.91 8.24 -12.22
C SER A 275 22.55 7.06 -12.97
N HIS A 276 22.62 5.87 -12.37
CA HIS A 276 23.24 4.69 -12.97
C HIS A 276 22.22 3.66 -13.48
N GLN A 277 20.95 4.03 -13.56
CA GLN A 277 19.90 3.13 -14.01
C GLN A 277 19.13 3.69 -15.19
N GLN A 278 18.69 2.79 -16.05
CA GLN A 278 17.87 3.13 -17.20
C GLN A 278 16.49 3.60 -16.74
N GLU A 279 16.12 4.82 -17.15
CA GLU A 279 14.74 5.32 -16.99
C GLU A 279 13.83 4.59 -17.99
N GLN A 280 12.79 3.94 -17.48
CA GLN A 280 11.79 3.23 -18.27
C GLN A 280 10.57 4.13 -18.50
N ASN A 281 10.10 4.16 -19.73
CA ASN A 281 8.89 4.91 -20.07
C ASN A 281 7.64 4.09 -19.73
N ILE A 282 6.95 4.49 -18.67
CA ILE A 282 5.71 3.85 -18.22
C ILE A 282 4.44 4.46 -18.85
N GLY A 283 4.58 5.52 -19.65
CA GLY A 283 3.49 6.22 -20.36
C GLY A 283 2.52 6.99 -19.46
N ARG A 284 1.28 7.16 -19.92
CA ARG A 284 0.09 7.53 -19.11
C ARG A 284 -1.17 6.93 -19.74
N PRO A 285 -1.63 5.75 -19.31
CA PRO A 285 -2.78 5.08 -19.92
C PRO A 285 -4.06 5.90 -19.77
N MET A 286 -4.84 5.96 -20.86
CA MET A 286 -6.13 6.65 -20.92
C MET A 286 -7.24 5.94 -20.14
N LYS A 287 -7.02 4.69 -19.70
CA LYS A 287 -8.03 3.85 -19.05
C LYS A 287 -8.63 4.51 -17.81
N SER A 288 -7.80 5.11 -16.95
CA SER A 288 -8.27 5.79 -15.74
C SER A 288 -9.17 6.97 -16.09
N LEU A 289 -8.78 7.79 -17.07
CA LEU A 289 -9.58 8.91 -17.57
C LEU A 289 -10.92 8.43 -18.15
N ALA A 290 -10.91 7.40 -18.99
CA ALA A 290 -12.13 6.86 -19.59
C ALA A 290 -13.11 6.34 -18.54
N VAL A 291 -12.62 5.63 -17.52
CA VAL A 291 -13.46 5.12 -16.42
C VAL A 291 -14.08 6.25 -15.62
N VAL A 292 -13.29 7.26 -15.22
CA VAL A 292 -13.79 8.40 -14.44
C VAL A 292 -14.81 9.21 -15.23
N LEU A 293 -14.54 9.49 -16.52
CA LEU A 293 -15.50 10.20 -17.38
C LEU A 293 -16.79 9.40 -17.55
N SER A 294 -16.70 8.08 -17.74
CA SER A 294 -17.87 7.21 -17.85
C SER A 294 -18.72 7.24 -16.58
N TRP A 295 -18.09 7.13 -15.40
CA TRP A 295 -18.78 7.24 -14.12
C TRP A 295 -19.37 8.62 -13.91
N ALA A 296 -18.65 9.69 -14.23
CA ALA A 296 -19.15 11.05 -14.14
C ALA A 296 -20.41 11.21 -14.99
N CYS A 297 -20.39 10.76 -16.26
CA CYS A 297 -21.56 10.79 -17.14
C CYS A 297 -22.75 10.01 -16.54
N ILE A 298 -22.53 8.77 -16.09
CA ILE A 298 -23.58 7.92 -15.52
C ILE A 298 -24.18 8.56 -14.26
N LEU A 299 -23.33 9.07 -13.37
CA LEU A 299 -23.76 9.70 -12.12
C LEU A 299 -24.49 11.01 -12.37
N THR A 300 -24.02 11.85 -13.30
CA THR A 300 -24.69 13.09 -13.68
C THR A 300 -26.05 12.82 -14.34
N LEU A 301 -26.14 11.89 -15.29
CA LEU A 301 -27.40 11.49 -15.90
C LEU A 301 -28.38 10.90 -14.88
N GLY A 302 -27.88 10.03 -13.99
CA GLY A 302 -28.66 9.45 -12.90
C GLY A 302 -29.18 10.49 -11.93
N ALA A 303 -28.33 11.45 -11.53
CA ALA A 303 -28.71 12.57 -10.68
C ALA A 303 -29.75 13.46 -11.35
N MET A 304 -29.58 13.83 -12.62
CA MET A 304 -30.57 14.61 -13.37
C MET A 304 -31.92 13.89 -13.46
N LYS A 305 -31.92 12.60 -13.80
CA LYS A 305 -33.15 11.79 -13.85
C LYS A 305 -33.81 11.67 -12.49
N PHE A 306 -33.03 11.47 -11.43
CA PHE A 306 -33.53 11.41 -10.06
C PHE A 306 -34.15 12.75 -9.63
N LEU A 307 -33.48 13.87 -9.88
CA LEU A 307 -33.98 15.20 -9.55
C LEU A 307 -35.28 15.53 -10.30
N HIS A 308 -35.34 15.20 -11.59
CA HIS A 308 -36.55 15.40 -12.41
C HIS A 308 -37.72 14.52 -11.96
N TRP A 309 -37.46 13.26 -11.59
CA TRP A 309 -38.51 12.34 -11.14
C TRP A 309 -39.01 12.63 -9.72
N SER A 310 -38.12 12.99 -8.80
CA SER A 310 -38.44 13.09 -7.38
C SER A 310 -39.06 14.43 -6.98
N ASN A 311 -39.00 15.46 -7.84
CA ASN A 311 -39.28 16.85 -7.46
C ASN A 311 -38.64 17.21 -6.10
N LEU A 312 -37.41 16.73 -5.88
CA LEU A 312 -36.77 16.65 -4.55
C LEU A 312 -36.79 18.00 -3.81
N PHE A 313 -36.61 19.08 -4.54
CA PHE A 313 -36.54 20.43 -4.01
C PHE A 313 -37.89 21.15 -3.95
N SER A 314 -38.97 20.55 -4.45
CA SER A 314 -40.31 21.13 -4.39
C SER A 314 -41.07 20.77 -3.10
N SER A 315 -40.54 19.86 -2.28
CA SER A 315 -41.17 19.44 -1.03
C SER A 315 -40.22 19.59 0.16
N TRP A 316 -40.77 20.01 1.30
CA TRP A 316 -40.03 20.09 2.56
C TRP A 316 -39.39 18.74 2.95
N LYS A 317 -40.09 17.63 2.69
CA LYS A 317 -39.58 16.27 2.94
C LYS A 317 -38.34 15.96 2.09
N GLY A 318 -38.33 16.34 0.81
CA GLY A 318 -37.19 16.13 -0.07
C GLY A 318 -35.99 17.02 0.28
N MET A 319 -36.23 18.27 0.70
CA MET A 319 -35.18 19.14 1.23
C MET A 319 -34.57 18.57 2.53
N ALA A 320 -35.39 18.08 3.45
CA ALA A 320 -34.93 17.46 4.69
C ALA A 320 -34.11 16.18 4.43
N LEU A 321 -34.54 15.32 3.51
CA LEU A 321 -33.79 14.13 3.09
C LEU A 321 -32.45 14.50 2.43
N SER A 322 -32.41 15.56 1.63
CA SER A 322 -31.19 16.05 1.00
C SER A 322 -30.18 16.58 2.02
N ALA A 323 -30.67 17.35 3.01
CA ALA A 323 -29.85 17.85 4.11
C ALA A 323 -29.28 16.71 4.97
N LEU A 324 -30.09 15.68 5.25
CA LEU A 324 -29.64 14.46 5.92
C LEU A 324 -28.56 13.74 5.12
N GLY A 325 -28.76 13.58 3.80
CA GLY A 325 -27.77 12.97 2.91
C GLY A 325 -26.44 13.72 2.90
N LEU A 326 -26.48 15.05 2.81
CA LEU A 326 -25.30 15.91 2.89
C LEU A 326 -24.60 15.78 4.24
N GLY A 327 -25.36 15.71 5.34
CA GLY A 327 -24.84 15.47 6.68
C GLY A 327 -24.11 14.12 6.80
N ILE A 328 -24.68 13.06 6.24
CA ILE A 328 -24.04 11.73 6.19
C ILE A 328 -22.75 11.77 5.38
N ILE A 329 -22.77 12.39 4.20
CA ILE A 329 -21.56 12.54 3.36
C ILE A 329 -20.48 13.31 4.11
N THR A 330 -20.84 14.42 4.76
CA THR A 330 -19.92 15.25 5.55
C THR A 330 -19.31 14.45 6.71
N LEU A 331 -20.12 13.68 7.43
CA LEU A 331 -19.65 12.80 8.50
C LEU A 331 -18.70 11.73 7.97
N CYS A 332 -19.04 11.08 6.86
CA CYS A 332 -18.17 10.10 6.20
C CYS A 332 -16.83 10.72 5.79
N MET A 333 -16.85 11.90 5.17
CA MET A 333 -15.62 12.62 4.81
C MET A 333 -14.79 12.98 6.03
N HIS A 334 -15.42 13.40 7.13
CA HIS A 334 -14.71 13.70 8.38
C HIS A 334 -14.03 12.47 8.98
N ILE A 335 -14.71 11.31 8.96
CA ILE A 335 -14.15 10.02 9.39
C ILE A 335 -12.95 9.63 8.50
N LEU A 336 -13.06 9.77 7.17
CA LEU A 336 -11.99 9.48 6.23
C LEU A 336 -10.76 10.36 6.49
N ILE A 337 -10.94 11.68 6.61
CA ILE A 337 -9.86 12.63 6.87
C ILE A 337 -9.17 12.29 8.19
N ARG A 338 -9.92 12.10 9.29
CA ARG A 338 -9.34 11.71 10.58
C ARG A 338 -8.56 10.40 10.53
N SER A 339 -9.01 9.43 9.72
CA SER A 339 -8.32 8.15 9.56
C SER A 339 -7.00 8.26 8.78
N SER A 340 -6.87 9.27 7.91
CA SER A 340 -5.66 9.51 7.11
C SER A 340 -4.54 10.24 7.86
N GLN A 341 -4.86 11.00 8.91
CA GLN A 341 -3.88 11.79 9.67
C GLN A 341 -2.81 10.90 10.33
N SER A 342 -1.55 11.34 10.24
CA SER A 342 -0.35 10.56 10.55
C SER A 342 0.00 10.47 12.04
N GLU A 343 -0.42 11.44 12.84
CA GLU A 343 0.01 11.63 14.23
C GLU A 343 -0.53 10.58 15.21
N ARG A 344 -1.45 9.71 14.78
CA ARG A 344 -2.09 8.69 15.65
C ARG A 344 -1.57 7.27 15.45
N SER A 345 -0.45 7.07 14.75
CA SER A 345 0.19 5.75 14.75
C SER A 345 0.88 5.51 16.08
N THR A 346 0.29 4.67 16.94
CA THR A 346 0.89 4.24 18.20
C THR A 346 2.29 3.67 17.95
N PRO A 347 3.34 4.17 18.64
CA PRO A 347 4.61 3.48 18.69
C PRO A 347 4.39 2.07 19.23
N ALA A 348 5.08 1.07 18.69
CA ALA A 348 5.09 -0.22 19.37
C ALA A 348 6.00 -0.11 20.58
N LYS A 349 5.58 -0.72 21.69
CA LYS A 349 6.43 -0.90 22.85
C LYS A 349 7.65 -1.75 22.45
N PRO A 350 8.86 -1.44 22.95
CA PRO A 350 9.99 -2.35 22.84
C PRO A 350 9.62 -3.70 23.46
N ASN A 351 9.97 -4.79 22.80
CA ASN A 351 9.89 -6.12 23.42
C ASN A 351 11.10 -6.25 24.35
N ASP A 352 10.85 -6.43 25.66
CA ASP A 352 11.86 -6.82 26.63
C ASP A 352 12.32 -8.26 26.30
N HIS A 353 13.48 -8.38 25.66
CA HIS A 353 14.22 -9.63 25.65
C HIS A 353 15.07 -9.68 26.92
N HIS A 354 14.45 -10.01 28.05
CA HIS A 354 15.22 -10.55 29.17
C HIS A 354 15.28 -12.07 29.03
N HIS A 355 16.49 -12.56 28.77
CA HIS A 355 16.88 -13.95 28.97
C HIS A 355 16.55 -14.34 30.42
N SER A 356 15.65 -15.30 30.59
CA SER A 356 15.47 -16.00 31.86
C SER A 356 16.59 -17.03 32.00
N GLU A 357 17.68 -16.66 32.66
CA GLU A 357 18.58 -17.64 33.26
C GLU A 357 17.85 -18.28 34.45
N SER A 358 17.61 -19.59 34.33
CA SER A 358 17.19 -20.45 35.42
C SER A 358 18.35 -20.64 36.39
N SER A 359 18.13 -20.41 37.68
CA SER A 359 18.97 -20.93 38.78
C SER A 359 18.10 -21.25 40.00
N PRO A 360 18.49 -22.25 40.82
CA PRO A 360 17.54 -23.12 41.51
C PRO A 360 17.08 -22.59 42.88
N GLN A 361 15.84 -22.92 43.23
CA GLN A 361 15.24 -22.70 44.55
C GLN A 361 15.97 -23.53 45.62
N THR A 362 16.54 -22.85 46.61
CA THR A 362 16.80 -23.40 47.94
C THR A 362 15.61 -23.15 48.85
N ASP A 363 15.00 -24.23 49.32
CA ASP A 363 14.02 -24.25 50.41
C ASP A 363 14.65 -23.72 51.70
N VAL A 364 14.01 -22.74 52.33
CA VAL A 364 14.15 -22.50 53.77
C VAL A 364 12.76 -22.26 54.35
N GLU A 365 12.29 -23.34 54.95
CA GLU A 365 11.23 -23.47 55.93
C GLU A 365 11.40 -22.47 57.10
N LYS A 366 10.34 -21.73 57.45
CA LYS A 366 10.20 -21.12 58.77
C LYS A 366 8.75 -21.15 59.25
N GLU A 367 8.51 -22.08 60.17
CA GLU A 367 7.52 -21.99 61.24
C GLU A 367 7.63 -20.65 61.99
N LYS A 368 6.55 -19.88 62.05
CA LYS A 368 5.75 -19.57 63.26
C LYS A 368 4.81 -18.40 63.01
#